data_AF-A0A355TXF4-F1
#
_entry.id   AF-A0A355TXF4-F1
#
_cell.length_a   1.000
_cell.length_b   1.000
_cell.length_c   1.000
_cell.angle_alpha   90.00
_cell.angle_beta   90.00
_cell.angle_gamma   90.00
#
_symmetry.space_group_name_H-M   'P 1'
#
loop_
_entity.id
_entity.type
_entity.pdbx_description
1 polymer ?
#
loop_
_entity_poly.entity_id
_entity_poly.type
_entity_poly.pdbx_seq_one_letter_code
_entity_poly.pdbx_strand_id
1 'polypeptide(L)'
;QKSKRIISIVIAMMIMVSMLAVAAVTTSAAASGSQVYFDNSKYNWEQVYVYAYGTKENAKWPGQLMELDGSGLYTKSFPSTYKSENIIFTNGLEKGEGKEQYPEAAGLALNSGECKMLTADLQWVDYGKPDDHGYGFAYEASGKGFSSDYLAVKLGLKNADKGYYSIDGSPKTEYANGDTIKVGEGKIANTTVTLVLTATGSDGVETTQTYTYKKSFTETKTTFSSSSDGHTTDAETGYYDTNPNLQLGKYKKITVDGNLDDWD
;
A
#
# COMPACT_ATOMS: atom_id res chain seq x y z
N GLN A 1 -61.27 -29.72 30.50
CA GLN A 1 -61.33 -31.19 30.46
C GLN A 1 -60.63 -31.68 29.20
N LYS A 2 -59.54 -32.46 29.39
CA LYS A 2 -58.85 -33.34 28.42
C LYS A 2 -58.21 -32.66 27.18
N SER A 3 -56.93 -32.33 27.15
CA SER A 3 -55.68 -33.11 27.25
C SER A 3 -55.21 -33.75 25.92
N LYS A 4 -53.91 -33.53 25.63
CA LYS A 4 -52.93 -34.48 25.04
C LYS A 4 -53.01 -34.64 23.49
N ARG A 5 -51.95 -34.58 22.69
CA ARG A 5 -50.51 -34.89 22.87
C ARG A 5 -49.65 -34.26 21.74
N ILE A 6 -48.51 -33.61 22.03
CA ILE A 6 -47.08 -34.07 21.85
C ILE A 6 -46.73 -34.31 20.35
N ILE A 7 -45.73 -33.69 19.71
CA ILE A 7 -44.27 -33.95 19.73
C ILE A 7 -43.62 -32.86 18.84
N SER A 8 -42.81 -31.90 19.34
CA SER A 8 -41.37 -31.94 19.71
C SER A 8 -40.39 -32.33 18.60
N ILE A 9 -39.40 -31.46 18.33
CA ILE A 9 -37.97 -31.69 18.00
C ILE A 9 -37.48 -30.43 17.24
N VAL A 10 -36.42 -29.67 17.55
CA VAL A 10 -35.30 -29.64 18.53
C VAL A 10 -34.70 -28.22 18.31
N ILE A 11 -34.59 -27.30 19.28
CA ILE A 11 -33.63 -27.17 20.41
C ILE A 11 -32.15 -27.02 19.97
N ALA A 12 -31.61 -25.80 20.15
CA ALA A 12 -30.27 -25.54 20.72
C ALA A 12 -30.17 -24.03 20.98
N MET A 13 -30.81 -23.54 22.05
CA MET A 13 -30.20 -23.29 23.37
C MET A 13 -29.70 -21.84 23.53
N MET A 14 -30.58 -21.04 24.14
CA MET A 14 -30.22 -19.87 24.94
C MET A 14 -29.10 -20.21 25.94
N ILE A 15 -28.12 -19.34 26.07
CA ILE A 15 -27.53 -18.99 27.37
C ILE A 15 -27.45 -17.46 27.43
N MET A 16 -28.46 -16.87 28.09
CA MET A 16 -28.36 -15.56 28.73
C MET A 16 -27.81 -15.81 30.15
N VAL A 17 -26.52 -15.52 30.37
CA VAL A 17 -25.92 -15.27 31.68
C VAL A 17 -24.85 -14.20 31.43
N SER A 18 -25.14 -12.93 31.72
CA SER A 18 -24.67 -12.29 32.97
C SER A 18 -23.16 -12.42 33.16
N MET A 19 -22.43 -11.41 32.71
CA MET A 19 -21.40 -10.74 33.53
C MET A 19 -21.13 -9.38 32.90
N LEU A 20 -21.68 -8.34 33.52
CA LEU A 20 -21.12 -7.00 33.45
C LEU A 20 -19.75 -7.08 34.13
N ALA A 21 -18.72 -7.44 33.35
CA ALA A 21 -17.39 -6.94 33.63
C ALA A 21 -17.32 -5.59 32.95
N VAL A 22 -17.42 -4.52 33.73
CA VAL A 22 -16.82 -3.25 33.37
C VAL A 22 -15.32 -3.54 33.28
N ALA A 23 -14.87 -4.05 32.13
CA ALA A 23 -13.49 -3.81 31.74
C ALA A 23 -13.41 -2.29 31.68
N ALA A 24 -12.55 -1.71 32.51
CA ALA A 24 -12.14 -0.35 32.30
C ALA A 24 -11.70 -0.29 30.83
N VAL A 25 -12.54 0.32 29.98
CA VAL A 25 -12.04 0.94 28.78
C VAL A 25 -11.10 1.98 29.34
N THR A 26 -9.83 1.61 29.49
CA THR A 26 -8.78 2.59 29.40
C THR A 26 -9.04 3.19 28.03
N THR A 27 -9.70 4.34 28.02
CA THR A 27 -9.62 5.23 26.88
C THR A 27 -8.13 5.47 26.76
N SER A 28 -7.47 4.71 25.89
CA SER A 28 -6.21 5.12 25.32
C SER A 28 -6.54 6.48 24.75
N ALA A 29 -6.13 7.53 25.46
CA ALA A 29 -6.31 8.88 25.00
C ALA A 29 -5.73 8.89 23.60
N ALA A 30 -6.59 9.12 22.59
CA ALA A 30 -6.17 9.20 21.20
C ALA A 30 -4.92 10.08 21.17
N ALA A 31 -3.76 9.48 20.85
CA ALA A 31 -2.52 10.21 20.95
C ALA A 31 -2.60 11.29 19.87
N SER A 32 -2.87 12.52 20.29
CA SER A 32 -2.98 13.66 19.37
C SER A 32 -1.64 14.03 18.71
N GLY A 33 -0.60 13.24 18.99
CA GLY A 33 0.75 13.38 18.46
C GLY A 33 1.01 12.57 17.20
N SER A 34 2.27 12.49 16.81
CA SER A 34 2.75 11.64 15.72
C SER A 34 3.60 10.51 16.26
N GLN A 35 3.79 9.45 15.47
CA GLN A 35 4.63 8.33 15.86
C GLN A 35 5.48 7.86 14.69
N VAL A 36 6.70 7.44 14.98
CA VAL A 36 7.63 6.88 13.99
C VAL A 36 8.08 5.51 14.41
N TYR A 37 8.22 4.64 13.42
CA TYR A 37 8.76 3.30 13.56
C TYR A 37 9.96 3.14 12.64
N PHE A 38 10.91 2.31 13.04
CA PHE A 38 12.09 2.00 12.27
C PHE A 38 12.42 0.52 12.35
N ASP A 39 12.47 -0.10 11.18
CA ASP A 39 13.02 -1.43 10.98
C ASP A 39 14.54 -1.35 10.85
N ASN A 40 15.21 -1.59 11.97
CA ASN A 40 16.66 -1.52 12.09
C ASN A 40 17.40 -2.70 11.41
N SER A 41 16.70 -3.66 10.80
CA SER A 41 17.31 -4.89 10.25
C SER A 41 18.38 -4.64 9.18
N LYS A 42 18.29 -3.51 8.47
CA LYS A 42 19.30 -3.12 7.48
C LYS A 42 20.62 -2.69 8.13
N TYR A 43 20.54 -1.92 9.21
CA TYR A 43 21.69 -1.25 9.81
C TYR A 43 22.26 -2.03 11.01
N ASN A 44 21.41 -2.76 11.73
CA ASN A 44 21.78 -3.53 12.91
C ASN A 44 22.48 -2.67 13.98
N TRP A 45 22.06 -1.41 14.14
CA TRP A 45 22.60 -0.53 15.18
C TRP A 45 22.26 -1.07 16.57
N GLU A 46 23.23 -1.06 17.48
CA GLU A 46 23.00 -1.48 18.87
C GLU A 46 22.00 -0.56 19.60
N GLN A 47 22.09 0.74 19.30
CA GLN A 47 21.19 1.76 19.82
C GLN A 47 20.67 2.60 18.66
N VAL A 48 19.36 2.82 18.65
CA VAL A 48 18.71 3.65 17.65
C VAL A 48 18.24 4.92 18.32
N TYR A 49 18.71 6.04 17.77
CA TYR A 49 18.26 7.38 18.14
C TYR A 49 17.44 7.99 17.01
N VAL A 50 16.52 8.87 17.38
CA VAL A 50 15.76 9.69 16.46
C VAL A 50 15.96 11.16 16.78
N TYR A 51 16.40 11.91 15.78
CA TYR A 51 16.47 13.36 15.80
C TYR A 51 15.31 13.92 14.99
N ALA A 52 14.45 14.67 15.66
CA ALA A 52 13.34 15.38 15.03
C ALA A 52 13.65 16.88 15.06
N TYR A 53 13.57 17.53 13.90
CA TYR A 53 13.88 18.95 13.73
C TYR A 53 12.89 19.65 12.80
N GLY A 54 12.88 20.99 12.82
CA GLY A 54 11.93 21.80 12.07
C GLY A 54 11.50 22.99 12.91
N THR A 55 10.21 23.03 13.27
CA THR A 55 9.67 24.08 14.17
C THR A 55 10.28 23.99 15.58
N LYS A 56 10.57 22.77 16.04
CA LYS A 56 11.17 22.48 17.34
C LYS A 56 12.05 21.24 17.23
N GLU A 57 13.18 21.25 17.93
CA GLU A 57 14.04 20.08 18.08
C GLU A 57 13.59 19.22 19.26
N ASN A 58 13.61 17.89 19.12
CA ASN A 58 13.23 16.99 20.21
C ASN A 58 14.32 16.89 21.31
N ALA A 59 15.58 17.01 20.91
CA ALA A 59 16.75 17.10 21.78
C ALA A 59 17.92 17.67 20.95
N LYS A 60 19.08 17.92 21.58
CA LYS A 60 20.30 18.19 20.80
C LYS A 60 20.67 16.95 19.99
N TRP A 61 21.29 17.15 18.82
CA TRP A 61 21.92 16.07 18.07
C TRP A 61 22.75 15.19 19.00
N PRO A 62 22.59 13.85 18.99
CA PRO A 62 21.96 12.99 17.97
C PRO A 62 20.46 12.68 18.20
N GLY A 63 19.78 13.46 19.03
CA GLY A 63 18.36 13.30 19.30
C GLY A 63 18.09 12.41 20.53
N GLN A 64 16.99 11.66 20.49
CA GLN A 64 16.53 10.85 21.62
C GLN A 64 16.58 9.36 21.29
N LEU A 65 16.92 8.55 22.29
CA LEU A 65 16.86 7.10 22.18
C LEU A 65 15.43 6.64 21.85
N MET A 66 15.33 5.67 20.94
CA MET A 66 14.09 4.98 20.57
C MET A 66 13.91 3.71 21.39
N GLU A 67 12.66 3.26 21.52
CA GLU A 67 12.29 2.08 22.28
C GLU A 67 11.99 0.92 21.32
N LEU A 68 12.46 -0.29 21.61
CA LEU A 68 12.10 -1.47 20.83
C LEU A 68 10.71 -1.95 21.25
N ASP A 69 9.78 -2.04 20.31
CA ASP A 69 8.41 -2.50 20.56
C ASP A 69 8.29 -4.03 20.47
N GLY A 70 7.10 -4.55 20.79
CA GLY A 70 6.81 -5.99 20.75
C GLY A 70 6.80 -6.61 19.34
N SER A 71 6.80 -5.79 18.28
CA SER A 71 6.90 -6.22 16.88
C SER A 71 8.34 -6.28 16.37
N GLY A 72 9.31 -5.87 17.19
CA GLY A 72 10.72 -5.80 16.81
C GLY A 72 11.10 -4.52 16.07
N LEU A 73 10.25 -3.49 16.09
CA LEU A 73 10.51 -2.19 15.49
C LEU A 73 10.91 -1.18 16.57
N TYR A 74 11.84 -0.28 16.23
CA TYR A 74 12.17 0.83 17.11
C TYR A 74 11.12 1.94 16.94
N THR A 75 10.56 2.46 18.03
CA THR A 75 9.49 3.45 18.01
C THR A 75 9.78 4.70 18.84
N LYS A 76 9.18 5.82 18.43
CA LYS A 76 9.14 7.07 19.21
C LYS A 76 7.84 7.83 18.95
N SER A 77 7.23 8.32 20.01
CA SER A 77 6.06 9.19 19.96
C SER A 77 6.44 10.65 20.20
N PHE A 78 5.83 11.54 19.42
CA PHE A 78 6.00 12.98 19.51
C PHE A 78 4.66 13.62 19.88
N PRO A 79 4.58 14.50 20.90
CA PRO A 79 3.30 15.12 21.28
C PRO A 79 2.80 16.10 20.21
N SER A 80 1.50 16.36 20.19
CA SER A 80 0.79 17.25 19.22
C SER A 80 1.35 18.67 19.07
N THR A 81 2.17 19.11 20.02
CA THR A 81 2.88 20.41 19.97
C THR A 81 3.97 20.46 18.91
N TYR A 82 4.45 19.29 18.47
CA TYR A 82 5.34 19.11 17.34
C TYR A 82 4.51 19.21 16.04
N LYS A 83 4.86 20.19 15.20
CA LYS A 83 4.20 20.49 13.93
C LYS A 83 5.23 20.39 12.80
N SER A 84 4.99 19.44 11.89
CA SER A 84 5.73 19.28 10.63
C SER A 84 7.23 19.10 10.87
N GLU A 85 7.60 17.98 11.51
CA GLU A 85 8.99 17.63 11.76
C GLU A 85 9.61 16.93 10.57
N ASN A 86 10.93 17.03 10.49
CA ASN A 86 11.76 16.15 9.71
C ASN A 86 12.49 15.20 10.65
N ILE A 87 12.59 13.95 10.24
CA ILE A 87 13.09 12.84 11.05
C ILE A 87 14.40 12.32 10.47
N ILE A 88 15.40 12.16 11.33
CA ILE A 88 16.64 11.45 11.04
C ILE A 88 16.80 10.35 12.10
N PHE A 89 17.06 9.14 11.63
CA PHE A 89 17.48 8.01 12.46
C PHE A 89 19.00 7.97 12.51
N THR A 90 19.58 7.64 13.66
CA THR A 90 21.04 7.57 13.82
C THR A 90 21.44 6.54 14.87
N ASN A 91 22.66 6.04 14.79
CA ASN A 91 23.24 5.15 15.79
C ASN A 91 23.70 5.86 17.08
N GLY A 92 23.42 7.17 17.21
CA GLY A 92 23.71 7.94 18.42
C GLY A 92 25.15 8.45 18.54
N LEU A 93 26.01 8.20 17.55
CA LEU A 93 27.37 8.70 17.54
C LEU A 93 27.43 10.13 16.95
N GLU A 94 27.82 11.11 17.76
CA GLU A 94 27.93 12.51 17.30
C GLU A 94 29.07 12.74 16.31
N LYS A 95 30.20 12.05 16.50
CA LYS A 95 31.44 12.22 15.73
C LYS A 95 32.28 10.95 15.77
N GLY A 96 33.24 10.87 14.84
CA GLY A 96 34.20 9.77 14.76
C GLY A 96 33.86 8.75 13.67
N GLU A 97 34.69 7.72 13.57
CA GLU A 97 34.45 6.57 12.71
C GLU A 97 33.23 5.78 13.17
N GLY A 98 32.48 5.21 12.22
CA GLY A 98 31.29 4.43 12.51
C GLY A 98 30.03 5.24 12.81
N LYS A 99 30.06 6.59 12.75
CA LYS A 99 28.82 7.37 12.81
C LYS A 99 27.95 7.06 11.60
N GLU A 100 26.67 6.79 11.84
CA GLU A 100 25.71 6.49 10.78
C GLU A 100 24.38 7.21 11.05
N GLN A 101 23.74 7.61 9.96
CA GLN A 101 22.41 8.20 9.99
C GLN A 101 21.64 7.87 8.72
N TYR A 102 20.31 7.91 8.82
CA TYR A 102 19.44 7.91 7.67
C TYR A 102 18.25 8.85 7.88
N PRO A 103 17.90 9.69 6.91
CA PRO A 103 18.64 9.93 5.66
C PRO A 103 19.98 10.65 5.89
N GLU A 104 20.91 10.55 4.94
CA GLU A 104 22.16 11.32 4.96
C GLU A 104 21.96 12.80 4.60
N ALA A 105 20.87 13.10 3.88
CA ALA A 105 20.53 14.44 3.39
C ALA A 105 19.42 15.08 4.25
N ALA A 106 18.35 15.55 3.60
CA ALA A 106 17.17 16.06 4.30
C ALA A 106 16.46 14.92 5.03
N GLY A 107 15.98 15.21 6.25
CA GLY A 107 15.19 14.27 7.04
C GLY A 107 13.85 13.93 6.37
N LEU A 108 13.25 12.84 6.86
CA LEU A 108 11.95 12.35 6.40
C LEU A 108 10.83 13.17 7.03
N ALA A 109 9.94 13.72 6.20
CA ALA A 109 8.84 14.52 6.70
C ALA A 109 7.86 13.68 7.54
N LEU A 110 7.45 14.22 8.68
CA LEU A 110 6.45 13.69 9.58
C LEU A 110 5.48 14.82 9.96
N ASN A 111 4.25 14.73 9.50
CA ASN A 111 3.22 15.70 9.87
C ASN A 111 2.57 15.32 11.19
N SER A 112 1.94 16.31 11.85
CA SER A 112 1.20 16.09 13.10
C SER A 112 0.05 15.09 12.87
N GLY A 113 -0.06 14.07 13.73
CA GLY A 113 -1.07 13.01 13.63
C GLY A 113 -0.74 11.89 12.64
N GLU A 114 0.43 11.91 12.02
CA GLU A 114 0.91 10.81 11.17
C GLU A 114 1.58 9.72 12.00
N CYS A 115 1.44 8.49 11.53
CA CYS A 115 2.18 7.34 11.99
C CYS A 115 2.93 6.77 10.79
N LYS A 116 4.25 6.78 10.81
CA LYS A 116 5.10 6.41 9.68
C LYS A 116 6.12 5.36 10.09
N MET A 117 6.54 4.54 9.13
CA MET A 117 7.60 3.55 9.32
C MET A 117 8.68 3.72 8.26
N LEU A 118 9.94 3.66 8.68
CA LEU A 118 11.06 3.44 7.79
C LEU A 118 11.35 1.94 7.72
N THR A 119 11.12 1.34 6.55
CA THR A 119 11.30 -0.10 6.32
C THR A 119 12.79 -0.46 6.17
N ALA A 120 13.14 -1.76 6.25
CA ALA A 120 14.49 -2.24 5.94
C ALA A 120 14.97 -1.89 4.52
N ASP A 121 14.02 -1.75 3.58
CA ASP A 121 14.26 -1.30 2.21
C ASP A 121 14.32 0.24 2.07
N LEU A 122 14.41 0.93 3.21
CA LEU A 122 14.52 2.38 3.32
C LEU A 122 13.34 3.15 2.73
N GLN A 123 12.16 2.53 2.72
CA GLN A 123 10.91 3.18 2.29
C GLN A 123 10.26 3.88 3.49
N TRP A 124 9.83 5.13 3.29
CA TRP A 124 9.05 5.88 4.28
C TRP A 124 7.56 5.70 4.00
N VAL A 125 6.91 4.83 4.78
CA VAL A 125 5.55 4.36 4.51
C VAL A 125 4.57 4.75 5.61
N ASP A 126 3.28 4.83 5.24
CA ASP A 126 2.18 5.01 6.19
C ASP A 126 1.99 3.76 7.04
N TYR A 127 1.96 3.94 8.36
CA TYR A 127 1.85 2.86 9.36
C TYR A 127 0.63 3.05 10.28
N GLY A 128 -0.51 3.41 9.67
CA GLY A 128 -1.78 3.61 10.37
C GLY A 128 -1.84 4.92 11.14
N LYS A 129 -2.25 4.84 12.41
CA LYS A 129 -2.35 5.97 13.35
C LYS A 129 -1.57 5.68 14.64
N PRO A 130 -1.22 6.74 15.41
CA PRO A 130 -0.51 6.61 16.69
C PRO A 130 -1.49 6.18 17.80
N ASP A 131 -2.20 5.08 17.56
CA ASP A 131 -3.10 4.43 18.49
C ASP A 131 -2.92 2.91 18.38
N ASP A 132 -3.71 2.19 19.17
CA ASP A 132 -3.61 0.75 19.34
C ASP A 132 -4.57 -0.03 18.43
N HIS A 133 -5.28 0.66 17.50
CA HIS A 133 -6.17 -0.02 16.55
C HIS A 133 -5.38 -0.91 15.59
N GLY A 134 -6.05 -1.90 15.02
CA GLY A 134 -5.48 -2.74 13.96
C GLY A 134 -5.44 -2.01 12.62
N TYR A 135 -4.31 -2.00 11.92
CA TYR A 135 -4.15 -1.38 10.59
C TYR A 135 -3.51 -2.32 9.58
N GLY A 136 -3.99 -2.25 8.34
CA GLY A 136 -3.26 -2.77 7.18
C GLY A 136 -2.35 -1.70 6.60
N PHE A 137 -1.14 -2.06 6.19
CA PHE A 137 -0.22 -1.15 5.52
C PHE A 137 0.48 -1.79 4.32
N ALA A 138 1.04 -0.96 3.44
CA ALA A 138 1.87 -1.39 2.32
C ALA A 138 3.34 -1.00 2.55
N TYR A 139 4.27 -1.86 2.13
CA TYR A 139 5.71 -1.57 2.20
C TYR A 139 6.18 -0.64 1.08
N GLU A 140 5.37 -0.48 0.04
CA GLU A 140 5.55 0.49 -1.03
C GLU A 140 4.86 1.81 -0.67
N ALA A 141 5.60 2.92 -0.77
CA ALA A 141 5.05 4.24 -0.51
C ALA A 141 3.89 4.57 -1.46
N SER A 142 2.83 5.17 -0.92
CA SER A 142 1.72 5.71 -1.72
C SER A 142 2.24 6.78 -2.69
N GLY A 143 1.68 6.81 -3.89
CA GLY A 143 2.10 7.66 -5.00
C GLY A 143 3.24 7.07 -5.84
N LYS A 144 3.81 5.91 -5.47
CA LYS A 144 4.87 5.26 -6.26
C LYS A 144 4.41 4.98 -7.70
N GLY A 145 5.26 5.35 -8.64
CA GLY A 145 5.07 5.08 -10.07
C GLY A 145 5.65 3.73 -10.48
N PHE A 146 5.07 3.10 -11.50
CA PHE A 146 5.58 1.86 -12.11
C PHE A 146 5.25 1.80 -13.61
N SER A 147 6.02 1.05 -14.39
CA SER A 147 5.82 0.89 -15.84
C SER A 147 5.74 -0.56 -16.32
N SER A 148 5.98 -1.52 -15.42
CA SER A 148 5.71 -2.94 -15.63
C SER A 148 4.20 -3.21 -15.72
N ASP A 149 3.83 -4.42 -16.15
CA ASP A 149 2.41 -4.79 -16.20
C ASP A 149 1.75 -4.70 -14.82
N TYR A 150 2.47 -5.07 -13.76
CA TYR A 150 2.02 -4.91 -12.39
C TYR A 150 3.16 -4.37 -11.50
N LEU A 151 2.79 -3.75 -10.40
CA LEU A 151 3.64 -3.51 -9.24
C LEU A 151 3.44 -4.63 -8.24
N ALA A 152 4.52 -5.31 -7.82
CA ALA A 152 4.47 -6.19 -6.66
C ALA A 152 4.39 -5.31 -5.41
N VAL A 153 3.35 -5.48 -4.61
CA VAL A 153 3.13 -4.72 -3.37
C VAL A 153 3.09 -5.69 -2.21
N LYS A 154 4.03 -5.55 -1.27
CA LYS A 154 4.04 -6.33 -0.03
C LYS A 154 3.11 -5.66 0.98
N LEU A 155 2.26 -6.46 1.61
CA LEU A 155 1.27 -6.02 2.59
C LEU A 155 1.72 -6.39 4.00
N GLY A 156 1.34 -5.58 4.97
CA GLY A 156 1.59 -5.86 6.37
C GLY A 156 0.42 -5.50 7.28
N LEU A 157 0.48 -5.99 8.51
CA LEU A 157 -0.51 -5.75 9.56
C LEU A 157 0.15 -5.19 10.82
N LYS A 158 -0.43 -4.12 11.35
CA LYS A 158 -0.14 -3.57 12.69
C LYS A 158 -1.30 -3.94 13.60
N ASN A 159 -1.03 -4.54 14.76
CA ASN A 159 -2.02 -4.88 15.79
C ASN A 159 -3.26 -5.65 15.27
N ALA A 160 -3.10 -6.48 14.23
CA ALA A 160 -4.17 -7.25 13.63
C ALA A 160 -3.64 -8.61 13.14
N ASP A 161 -4.46 -9.64 13.28
CA ASP A 161 -4.11 -11.00 12.85
C ASP A 161 -4.41 -11.25 11.37
N LYS A 162 -5.38 -10.51 10.81
CA LYS A 162 -5.80 -10.60 9.41
C LYS A 162 -6.19 -9.25 8.84
N GLY A 163 -6.06 -9.11 7.53
CA GLY A 163 -6.52 -7.94 6.79
C GLY A 163 -7.25 -8.32 5.51
N TYR A 164 -7.87 -7.31 4.90
CA TYR A 164 -8.51 -7.42 3.60
C TYR A 164 -8.00 -6.34 2.67
N TYR A 165 -7.79 -6.67 1.40
CA TYR A 165 -7.44 -5.70 0.36
C TYR A 165 -8.52 -5.62 -0.72
N SER A 166 -8.62 -4.45 -1.35
CA SER A 166 -9.45 -4.20 -2.53
C SER A 166 -8.64 -3.36 -3.53
N ILE A 167 -8.63 -3.77 -4.80
CA ILE A 167 -7.95 -3.06 -5.88
C ILE A 167 -9.03 -2.43 -6.77
N ASP A 168 -8.99 -1.11 -6.93
CA ASP A 168 -9.95 -0.35 -7.75
C ASP A 168 -11.42 -0.66 -7.43
N GLY A 169 -11.73 -0.87 -6.15
CA GLY A 169 -13.09 -1.18 -5.69
C GLY A 169 -13.54 -2.62 -5.94
N SER A 170 -12.61 -3.54 -6.23
CA SER A 170 -12.90 -4.97 -6.27
C SER A 170 -13.48 -5.47 -4.93
N PRO A 171 -14.15 -6.63 -4.91
CA PRO A 171 -14.47 -7.30 -3.66
C PRO A 171 -13.23 -7.46 -2.76
N LYS A 172 -13.45 -7.36 -1.43
CA LYS A 172 -12.42 -7.55 -0.42
C LYS A 172 -11.85 -8.98 -0.51
N THR A 173 -10.53 -9.09 -0.55
CA THR A 173 -9.80 -10.37 -0.50
C THR A 173 -8.94 -10.41 0.75
N GLU A 174 -8.96 -11.52 1.49
CA GLU A 174 -8.18 -11.69 2.71
C GLU A 174 -6.68 -11.80 2.41
N TYR A 175 -5.83 -11.27 3.29
CA TYR A 175 -4.39 -11.44 3.25
C TYR A 175 -3.80 -11.60 4.66
N ALA A 176 -2.66 -12.27 4.74
CA ALA A 176 -1.84 -12.41 5.93
C ALA A 176 -0.67 -11.41 5.93
N ASN A 177 -0.13 -11.12 7.12
CA ASN A 177 1.03 -10.24 7.26
C ASN A 177 2.22 -10.76 6.44
N GLY A 178 2.74 -9.95 5.52
CA GLY A 178 3.87 -10.29 4.66
C GLY A 178 3.48 -10.77 3.26
N ASP A 179 2.19 -10.99 2.98
CA ASP A 179 1.73 -11.37 1.64
C ASP A 179 2.11 -10.33 0.58
N THR A 180 2.39 -10.80 -0.63
CA THR A 180 2.71 -9.93 -1.77
C THR A 180 1.64 -10.09 -2.85
N ILE A 181 1.05 -8.98 -3.27
CA ILE A 181 0.01 -8.92 -4.30
C ILE A 181 0.51 -8.23 -5.56
N LYS A 182 -0.17 -8.46 -6.68
CA LYS A 182 0.06 -7.74 -7.94
C LYS A 182 -0.95 -6.61 -8.08
N VAL A 183 -0.47 -5.38 -8.22
CA VAL A 183 -1.31 -4.18 -8.40
C VAL A 183 -1.14 -3.64 -9.81
N GLY A 184 -2.25 -3.47 -10.52
CA GLY A 184 -2.27 -2.87 -11.87
C GLY A 184 -2.10 -3.81 -13.05
N GLU A 185 -2.07 -5.13 -12.81
CA GLU A 185 -2.06 -6.16 -13.87
C GLU A 185 -3.22 -5.94 -14.85
N GLY A 186 -2.93 -5.92 -16.15
CA GLY A 186 -3.94 -5.69 -17.19
C GLY A 186 -4.52 -4.27 -17.26
N LYS A 187 -4.08 -3.33 -16.40
CA LYS A 187 -4.47 -1.91 -16.51
C LYS A 187 -3.73 -1.24 -17.67
N ILE A 188 -4.43 -0.38 -18.41
CA ILE A 188 -3.78 0.46 -19.43
C ILE A 188 -2.81 1.44 -18.77
N ALA A 189 -1.78 1.85 -19.50
CA ALA A 189 -0.80 2.80 -18.97
C ALA A 189 -1.41 4.20 -18.75
N ASN A 190 -0.73 5.02 -17.94
CA ASN A 190 -1.16 6.36 -17.52
C ASN A 190 -2.44 6.39 -16.68
N THR A 191 -2.72 5.31 -15.94
CA THR A 191 -3.82 5.23 -14.97
C THR A 191 -3.30 5.19 -13.54
N THR A 192 -4.10 5.68 -12.61
CA THR A 192 -3.90 5.45 -11.18
C THR A 192 -4.65 4.19 -10.77
N VAL A 193 -3.97 3.31 -10.04
CA VAL A 193 -4.55 2.14 -9.38
C VAL A 193 -4.69 2.45 -7.89
N THR A 194 -5.86 2.18 -7.33
CA THR A 194 -6.17 2.40 -5.91
C THR A 194 -6.16 1.08 -5.17
N LEU A 195 -5.38 1.01 -4.10
CA LEU A 195 -5.35 -0.11 -3.17
C LEU A 195 -5.95 0.35 -1.84
N VAL A 196 -6.99 -0.34 -1.39
CA VAL A 196 -7.60 -0.10 -0.08
C VAL A 196 -7.29 -1.29 0.81
N LEU A 197 -6.70 -1.03 1.97
CA LEU A 197 -6.43 -2.03 3.01
C LEU A 197 -7.36 -1.80 4.19
N THR A 198 -7.96 -2.88 4.67
CA THR A 198 -8.81 -2.89 5.84
C THR A 198 -8.27 -3.88 6.86
N ALA A 199 -8.28 -3.52 8.14
CA ALA A 199 -7.90 -4.42 9.22
C ALA A 199 -8.78 -4.17 10.45
N THR A 200 -8.87 -5.17 11.31
CA THR A 200 -9.59 -5.09 12.59
C THR A 200 -8.68 -5.66 13.67
N GLY A 201 -8.39 -4.85 14.68
CA GLY A 201 -7.58 -5.27 15.82
C GLY A 201 -8.39 -6.03 16.87
N SER A 202 -7.75 -6.33 17.99
CA SER A 202 -8.40 -6.98 19.15
C SER A 202 -9.51 -6.14 19.79
N ASP A 203 -9.51 -4.84 19.54
CA ASP A 203 -10.53 -3.89 19.99
C ASP A 203 -11.83 -3.92 19.15
N GLY A 204 -11.85 -4.66 18.05
CA GLY A 204 -12.99 -4.77 17.16
C GLY A 204 -13.22 -3.54 16.26
N VAL A 205 -12.32 -2.56 16.25
CA VAL A 205 -12.44 -1.36 15.40
C VAL A 205 -11.90 -1.68 14.02
N GLU A 206 -12.76 -1.54 12.99
CA GLU A 206 -12.34 -1.64 11.59
C GLU A 206 -11.67 -0.33 11.15
N THR A 207 -10.43 -0.41 10.68
CA THR A 207 -9.70 0.74 10.12
C THR A 207 -9.49 0.54 8.63
N THR A 208 -9.25 1.65 7.92
CA THR A 208 -9.00 1.63 6.47
C THR A 208 -7.85 2.56 6.11
N GLN A 209 -6.96 2.06 5.25
CA GLN A 209 -5.84 2.80 4.66
C GLN A 209 -5.95 2.75 3.13
N THR A 210 -5.71 3.88 2.46
CA THR A 210 -5.80 3.98 1.00
C THR A 210 -4.46 4.37 0.41
N TYR A 211 -4.02 3.60 -0.57
CA TYR A 211 -2.78 3.79 -1.32
C TYR A 211 -3.10 4.00 -2.79
N THR A 212 -2.30 4.82 -3.46
CA THR A 212 -2.43 5.05 -4.91
C THR A 212 -1.12 4.75 -5.58
N TYR A 213 -1.17 4.14 -6.77
CA TYR A 213 0.02 3.84 -7.58
C TYR A 213 -0.22 4.25 -9.01
N LYS A 214 0.74 4.96 -9.61
CA LYS A 214 0.60 5.49 -10.96
C LYS A 214 1.29 4.57 -11.96
N LYS A 215 0.51 3.88 -12.81
CA LYS A 215 1.05 3.16 -13.95
C LYS A 215 1.41 4.18 -15.02
N SER A 216 2.65 4.18 -15.48
CA SER A 216 3.12 5.05 -16.56
C SER A 216 3.65 4.21 -17.70
N PHE A 217 3.42 4.69 -18.92
CA PHE A 217 4.13 4.14 -20.06
C PHE A 217 5.53 4.74 -20.10
N THR A 218 6.55 3.91 -20.28
CA THR A 218 7.88 4.40 -20.63
C THR A 218 8.18 3.90 -22.03
N GLU A 219 8.45 4.82 -22.96
CA GLU A 219 8.80 4.54 -24.36
C GLU A 219 10.18 3.87 -24.52
N THR A 220 10.62 3.06 -23.57
CA THR A 220 11.89 2.35 -23.69
C THR A 220 11.70 1.13 -24.58
N LYS A 221 11.78 1.39 -25.89
CA LYS A 221 11.98 0.45 -26.99
C LYS A 221 10.82 -0.51 -27.24
N THR A 222 9.74 0.02 -27.80
CA THR A 222 9.00 -0.74 -28.80
C THR A 222 9.91 -0.91 -30.03
N THR A 223 10.69 -1.98 -30.09
CA THR A 223 11.05 -2.54 -31.40
C THR A 223 9.77 -3.16 -31.96
N PHE A 224 8.87 -2.33 -32.46
CA PHE A 224 8.13 -2.76 -33.63
C PHE A 224 9.20 -2.84 -34.72
N SER A 225 9.74 -4.03 -34.95
CA SER A 225 10.28 -4.32 -36.27
C SER A 225 9.12 -4.03 -37.21
N SER A 226 9.27 -3.07 -38.11
CA SER A 226 8.31 -2.71 -39.15
C SER A 226 8.14 -3.83 -40.20
N SER A 227 8.23 -5.09 -39.77
CA SER A 227 8.18 -6.28 -40.60
C SER A 227 7.21 -7.35 -40.07
N SER A 228 6.43 -7.06 -39.01
CA SER A 228 5.36 -7.94 -38.54
C SER A 228 4.15 -7.11 -38.13
N ASP A 229 3.00 -7.40 -38.75
CA ASP A 229 1.69 -6.77 -38.55
C ASP A 229 0.98 -7.20 -37.25
N GLY A 230 1.71 -7.79 -36.30
CA GLY A 230 1.21 -8.06 -34.96
C GLY A 230 0.26 -9.26 -34.86
N HIS A 231 0.15 -10.09 -35.89
CA HIS A 231 -0.54 -11.38 -35.78
C HIS A 231 0.41 -12.47 -35.24
N THR A 232 -0.02 -13.18 -34.19
CA THR A 232 0.75 -14.29 -33.56
C THR A 232 0.29 -15.67 -34.02
N THR A 233 -0.44 -15.75 -35.13
CA THR A 233 -0.98 -17.01 -35.63
C THR A 233 -0.70 -17.08 -37.12
N ASP A 234 -0.03 -18.14 -37.56
CA ASP A 234 0.06 -18.44 -38.98
C ASP A 234 -1.36 -18.50 -39.56
N ALA A 235 -1.56 -17.88 -40.73
CA ALA A 235 -2.86 -17.93 -41.40
C ALA A 235 -3.21 -19.41 -41.63
N GLU A 236 -4.28 -19.89 -41.00
CA GLU A 236 -4.83 -21.20 -41.35
C GLU A 236 -5.32 -21.13 -42.79
N THR A 237 -4.63 -21.83 -43.68
CA THR A 237 -4.99 -21.90 -45.10
C THR A 237 -6.42 -22.42 -45.22
N GLY A 238 -7.30 -21.64 -45.86
CA GLY A 238 -8.72 -21.99 -45.94
C GLY A 238 -9.51 -21.08 -46.87
N TYR A 239 -10.65 -21.60 -47.34
CA TYR A 239 -11.54 -21.07 -48.40
C TYR A 239 -12.02 -19.60 -48.27
N TYR A 240 -11.65 -18.90 -47.19
CA TYR A 240 -12.00 -17.49 -46.93
C TYR A 240 -10.80 -16.54 -46.92
N ASP A 241 -9.63 -16.96 -47.38
CA ASP A 241 -8.47 -16.07 -47.53
C ASP A 241 -8.84 -14.90 -48.47
N THR A 242 -8.77 -13.66 -47.96
CA THR A 242 -9.11 -12.44 -48.73
C THR A 242 -8.03 -12.04 -49.73
N ASN A 243 -6.86 -12.69 -49.71
CA ASN A 243 -5.80 -12.50 -50.70
C ASN A 243 -4.88 -13.73 -50.82
N PRO A 244 -5.35 -14.85 -51.41
CA PRO A 244 -4.64 -16.13 -51.41
C PRO A 244 -3.38 -16.17 -52.30
N ASN A 245 -3.11 -15.11 -53.08
CA ASN A 245 -1.99 -15.07 -54.04
C ASN A 245 -0.98 -13.94 -53.75
N LEU A 246 -1.02 -13.33 -52.56
CA LEU A 246 -0.12 -12.23 -52.17
C LEU A 246 -0.04 -11.10 -53.22
N GLN A 247 -1.15 -10.83 -53.92
CA GLN A 247 -1.19 -9.72 -54.86
C GLN A 247 -1.20 -8.43 -54.03
N LEU A 248 -0.05 -7.74 -53.95
CA LEU A 248 0.03 -6.41 -53.37
C LEU A 248 -0.94 -5.50 -54.14
N GLY A 249 -1.95 -4.98 -53.43
CA GLY A 249 -2.91 -4.05 -54.01
C GLY A 249 -2.17 -2.85 -54.61
N LYS A 250 -2.45 -2.52 -55.87
CA LYS A 250 -1.87 -1.33 -56.52
C LYS A 250 -2.23 -0.10 -55.69
N TYR A 251 -1.23 0.64 -55.20
CA TYR A 251 -1.45 1.95 -54.59
C TYR A 251 -2.18 2.85 -55.59
N LYS A 252 -3.49 3.05 -55.39
CA LYS A 252 -4.27 4.04 -56.12
C LYS A 252 -4.14 5.36 -55.38
N LYS A 253 -3.51 6.34 -56.03
CA LYS A 253 -3.52 7.72 -55.57
C LYS A 253 -4.94 8.25 -55.76
N ILE A 254 -5.67 8.48 -54.68
CA ILE A 254 -6.98 9.13 -54.74
C ILE A 254 -6.71 10.63 -54.84
N THR A 255 -7.13 11.23 -55.94
CA THR A 255 -7.18 12.68 -56.09
C THR A 255 -8.64 13.08 -55.89
N VAL A 256 -8.94 13.83 -54.84
CA VAL A 256 -10.25 14.44 -54.64
C VAL A 256 -10.21 15.77 -55.39
N ASP A 257 -10.95 15.89 -56.48
CA ASP A 257 -11.03 17.10 -57.29
C ASP A 257 -11.98 18.16 -56.71
N GLY A 258 -12.74 17.79 -55.68
CA GLY A 258 -13.64 18.68 -54.97
C GLY A 258 -14.95 18.95 -55.70
N ASN A 259 -15.36 18.08 -56.63
CA ASN A 259 -16.69 18.20 -57.25
C ASN A 259 -17.79 17.76 -56.27
N LEU A 260 -18.84 18.58 -56.12
CA LEU A 260 -19.96 18.32 -55.20
C LEU A 260 -20.96 17.28 -55.72
N ASP A 261 -20.93 16.95 -57.02
CA ASP A 261 -21.85 15.98 -57.62
C ASP A 261 -21.52 14.51 -57.24
N ASP A 262 -20.37 14.26 -56.62
CA ASP A 262 -19.95 12.92 -56.18
C ASP A 262 -20.59 12.49 -54.83
N TRP A 263 -21.45 13.33 -54.24
CA TRP A 263 -22.02 13.16 -52.89
C TRP A 263 -23.55 13.09 -52.85
N ASP A 264 -24.19 12.41 -53.81
CA ASP A 264 -25.63 12.07 -53.78
C ASP A 264 -25.87 10.65 -53.23
#